data_AF-A0A316MA13-F1
#
_entry.id   AF-A0A316MA13-F1
#
_cell.length_a   1.000
_cell.length_b   1.000
_cell.length_c   1.000
_cell.angle_alpha   90.00
_cell.angle_beta   90.00
_cell.angle_gamma   90.00
#
_symmetry.space_group_name_H-M   'P 1'
#
loop_
_entity.id
_entity.type
_entity.pdbx_description
1 polymer ?
#
loop_
_entity_poly.entity_id
_entity_poly.type
_entity_poly.pdbx_seq_one_letter_code
_entity_poly.pdbx_strand_id
1 'polypeptide(L)'
;MYYNSKRGNCQAFFLNKRKISNLNGKNSACGSQRFRIFALLSAPAAAFFPVWQSRLRLKRGEFRYFCENTEIFVLFAHWFFCKNGVKYYYNGFSRKVCVPAERGQGERCMTVEVLKYIALLSMLSDHAAKLFWPGCGALLAFGRLAFPIFACLSGAGLAQTASLKRYLLRLLACALVSEIPFDWLWYGRAADIAGQNVCWTLLCGGLAAASFAAVFRTGRAGRFAAPACVLAWIALAELLRADYGALGAALVFLAYLARRSERPQVWTAAAVLLFDLCACAGLSAASGFRSFAAQRQHWSLLSIPLLVSRVERPRRAGAPLWRRYYFYLFYPAHMAVLAALRAVLSI
;
A
#
# COMPACT_ATOMS: atom_id res chain seq x y z
N MET A 1 -32.25 13.16 -8.35
CA MET A 1 -31.81 14.45 -8.91
C MET A 1 -32.08 14.44 -10.41
N TYR A 2 -33.06 15.22 -10.87
CA TYR A 2 -33.24 15.53 -12.30
C TYR A 2 -32.53 16.86 -12.56
N TYR A 3 -31.66 16.91 -13.56
CA TYR A 3 -31.01 18.14 -14.01
C TYR A 3 -31.81 18.69 -15.18
N ASN A 4 -32.41 19.87 -15.05
CA ASN A 4 -33.09 20.56 -16.14
C ASN A 4 -32.11 21.60 -16.73
N SER A 5 -31.64 21.37 -17.95
CA SER A 5 -30.49 22.09 -18.52
C SER A 5 -30.80 23.50 -19.07
N LYS A 6 -31.94 24.12 -18.74
CA LYS A 6 -32.31 25.43 -19.30
C LYS A 6 -32.34 26.61 -18.33
N ARG A 7 -32.15 26.42 -17.02
CA ARG A 7 -31.88 27.53 -16.07
C ARG A 7 -30.94 27.03 -14.98
N GLY A 8 -29.71 27.54 -14.95
CA GLY A 8 -28.63 27.07 -14.07
C GLY A 8 -28.84 27.38 -12.59
N ASN A 9 -29.70 26.62 -11.91
CA ASN A 9 -29.79 26.60 -10.44
C ASN A 9 -30.11 25.18 -9.95
N CYS A 10 -29.27 24.64 -9.05
CA CYS A 10 -29.50 23.36 -8.39
C CYS A 10 -30.30 23.56 -7.10
N GLN A 11 -31.57 23.13 -7.08
CA GLN A 11 -32.30 22.91 -5.83
C GLN A 11 -32.44 21.40 -5.57
N ALA A 12 -32.09 20.97 -4.35
CA ALA A 12 -32.19 19.58 -3.92
C ALA A 12 -33.60 19.30 -3.39
N PHE A 13 -34.40 18.52 -4.13
CA PHE A 13 -35.65 17.96 -3.60
C PHE A 13 -35.41 16.55 -3.04
N PHE A 14 -35.54 16.42 -1.72
CA PHE A 14 -35.77 15.13 -1.04
C PHE A 14 -37.17 14.64 -1.40
N LEU A 15 -37.28 13.50 -2.08
CA LEU A 15 -38.58 12.84 -2.27
C LEU A 15 -38.69 11.60 -1.37
N ASN A 16 -39.78 11.65 -0.61
CA ASN A 16 -40.21 10.84 0.51
C ASN A 16 -40.63 9.42 0.06
N LYS A 17 -40.34 8.40 0.88
CA LYS A 17 -40.73 6.99 0.68
C LYS A 17 -42.25 6.84 0.85
N ARG A 18 -43.06 7.23 -0.12
CA ARG A 18 -44.50 6.90 -0.19
C ARG A 18 -45.05 7.21 -1.59
N LYS A 19 -44.79 6.31 -2.53
CA LYS A 19 -45.54 6.09 -3.79
C LYS A 19 -44.85 4.99 -4.60
N ILE A 20 -44.84 3.78 -4.04
CA ILE A 20 -44.65 2.53 -4.77
C ILE A 20 -45.93 1.74 -4.55
N SER A 21 -46.91 1.97 -5.42
CA SER A 21 -48.06 1.09 -5.64
C SER A 21 -48.90 1.73 -6.74
N ASN A 22 -49.21 0.94 -7.76
CA ASN A 22 -49.98 1.28 -8.97
C ASN A 22 -49.10 1.66 -10.16
N LEU A 23 -48.70 0.62 -10.90
CA LEU A 23 -48.79 0.55 -12.36
C LEU A 23 -48.59 -0.94 -12.74
N ASN A 24 -49.57 -1.76 -12.35
CA ASN A 24 -49.83 -3.05 -13.00
C ASN A 24 -50.94 -2.78 -14.02
N GLY A 25 -50.66 -2.96 -15.31
CA GLY A 25 -51.72 -3.02 -16.31
C GLY A 25 -51.36 -2.49 -17.70
N LYS A 26 -51.35 -3.44 -18.64
CA LYS A 26 -51.66 -3.34 -20.08
C LYS A 26 -50.50 -3.13 -21.08
N ASN A 27 -50.34 -4.20 -21.86
CA ASN A 27 -49.63 -4.36 -23.12
C ASN A 27 -50.03 -3.32 -24.18
N SER A 28 -49.08 -2.88 -25.01
CA SER A 28 -49.20 -2.91 -26.48
C SER A 28 -47.91 -2.52 -27.22
N ALA A 29 -47.71 -3.19 -28.35
CA ALA A 29 -46.86 -2.88 -29.50
C ALA A 29 -45.32 -3.01 -29.39
N CYS A 30 -44.84 -4.22 -29.67
CA CYS A 30 -43.47 -4.52 -30.09
C CYS A 30 -43.36 -4.24 -31.61
N GLY A 31 -42.70 -3.13 -31.98
CA GLY A 31 -42.26 -2.88 -33.35
C GLY A 31 -40.83 -3.42 -33.53
N SER A 32 -40.66 -4.42 -34.38
CA SER A 32 -39.34 -4.92 -34.75
C SER A 32 -38.60 -3.89 -35.61
N GLN A 33 -37.58 -3.23 -35.06
CA GLN A 33 -36.61 -2.50 -35.88
C GLN A 33 -35.24 -3.14 -35.74
N ARG A 34 -34.83 -3.82 -36.82
CA ARG A 34 -33.47 -4.31 -37.05
C ARG A 34 -32.55 -3.10 -37.26
N PHE A 35 -31.66 -2.82 -36.32
CA PHE A 35 -30.58 -1.86 -36.56
C PHE A 35 -29.36 -2.58 -37.15
N ARG A 36 -29.06 -2.28 -38.42
CA ARG A 36 -27.79 -2.62 -39.07
C ARG A 36 -26.73 -1.63 -38.60
N ILE A 37 -25.66 -2.13 -37.98
CA ILE A 37 -24.49 -1.32 -37.62
C ILE A 37 -23.58 -1.27 -38.85
N PHE A 38 -23.42 -0.07 -39.44
CA PHE A 38 -22.31 0.21 -40.35
C PHE A 38 -21.12 0.63 -39.50
N ALA A 39 -20.09 -0.22 -39.41
CA ALA A 39 -18.80 0.13 -38.86
C ALA A 39 -17.87 0.47 -40.03
N LEU A 40 -17.50 1.75 -40.15
CA LEU A 40 -16.37 2.19 -40.95
C LEU A 40 -15.10 1.75 -40.23
N LEU A 41 -14.52 0.63 -40.67
CA LEU A 41 -13.18 0.18 -40.32
C LEU A 41 -12.37 0.12 -41.60
N SER A 42 -11.34 0.96 -41.69
CA SER A 42 -10.20 0.73 -42.56
C SER A 42 -9.54 -0.59 -42.14
N ALA A 43 -9.61 -1.57 -43.04
CA ALA A 43 -8.89 -2.84 -43.00
C ALA A 43 -7.34 -2.59 -43.04
N PRO A 44 -6.46 -3.57 -42.71
CA PRO A 44 -6.70 -5.01 -42.80
C PRO A 44 -6.13 -5.88 -41.66
N ALA A 45 -6.96 -6.78 -41.14
CA ALA A 45 -6.56 -8.10 -40.62
C ALA A 45 -7.83 -8.89 -40.28
N ALA A 46 -8.65 -9.17 -41.30
CA ALA A 46 -9.79 -10.08 -41.19
C ALA A 46 -9.47 -11.33 -42.00
N ALA A 47 -8.86 -12.32 -41.36
CA ALA A 47 -8.94 -13.71 -41.81
C ALA A 47 -8.86 -14.59 -40.55
N PHE A 48 -9.81 -15.53 -40.44
CA PHE A 48 -10.02 -16.50 -39.37
C PHE A 48 -10.73 -15.99 -38.12
N PHE A 49 -12.05 -16.15 -38.06
CA PHE A 49 -12.79 -16.86 -36.98
C PHE A 49 -14.29 -16.91 -37.33
N PRO A 50 -14.98 -18.06 -37.19
CA PRO A 50 -16.39 -18.20 -37.58
C PRO A 50 -17.35 -17.59 -36.54
N VAL A 51 -18.48 -17.11 -37.07
CA VAL A 51 -19.61 -16.48 -36.37
C VAL A 51 -20.23 -17.41 -35.32
N TRP A 52 -20.24 -17.00 -34.05
CA TRP A 52 -21.01 -17.64 -32.97
C TRP A 52 -22.25 -16.81 -32.62
N GLN A 53 -23.44 -17.38 -32.84
CA GLN A 53 -24.73 -16.79 -32.44
C GLN A 53 -25.05 -17.10 -30.98
N SER A 54 -25.25 -16.07 -30.16
CA SER A 54 -25.83 -16.23 -28.82
C SER A 54 -27.36 -16.10 -28.89
N ARG A 55 -28.10 -17.03 -28.27
CA ARG A 55 -29.57 -16.98 -28.13
C ARG A 55 -29.96 -16.31 -26.82
N LEU A 56 -30.75 -15.25 -26.89
CA LEU A 56 -31.44 -14.65 -25.75
C LEU A 56 -32.75 -15.40 -25.46
N ARG A 57 -32.95 -15.86 -24.22
CA ARG A 57 -34.26 -16.32 -23.72
C ARG A 57 -34.75 -15.40 -22.61
N LEU A 58 -35.92 -14.82 -22.82
CA LEU A 58 -36.64 -13.98 -21.85
C LEU A 58 -37.48 -14.87 -20.92
N LYS A 59 -37.23 -14.81 -19.61
CA LYS A 59 -38.21 -15.22 -18.59
C LYS A 59 -38.32 -14.12 -17.53
N ARG A 60 -39.54 -13.58 -17.36
CA ARG A 60 -39.96 -12.66 -16.29
C ARG A 60 -39.18 -11.35 -16.14
N GLY A 61 -38.96 -10.63 -17.23
CA GLY A 61 -38.62 -9.19 -17.18
C GLY A 61 -37.23 -8.81 -16.64
N GLU A 62 -36.40 -9.78 -16.26
CA GLU A 62 -34.98 -9.58 -15.94
C GLU A 62 -34.12 -10.11 -17.09
N PHE A 63 -33.24 -9.27 -17.64
CA PHE A 63 -32.17 -9.74 -18.53
C PHE A 63 -31.13 -10.47 -17.67
N ARG A 64 -31.20 -11.81 -17.63
CA ARG A 64 -30.09 -12.62 -17.10
C ARG A 64 -29.23 -13.08 -18.26
N TYR A 65 -27.98 -12.61 -18.28
CA TYR A 65 -26.93 -13.23 -19.08
C TYR A 65 -26.55 -14.55 -18.41
N PHE A 66 -26.93 -15.66 -19.02
CA PHE A 66 -26.32 -16.95 -18.70
C PHE A 66 -25.10 -17.10 -19.61
N CYS A 67 -23.92 -16.95 -19.02
CA CYS A 67 -22.68 -17.41 -19.64
C CYS A 67 -22.39 -18.78 -19.02
N GLU A 68 -22.87 -19.84 -19.67
CA GLU A 68 -22.45 -21.19 -19.33
C GLU A 68 -20.98 -21.35 -19.77
N ASN A 69 -20.12 -21.58 -18.78
CA ASN A 69 -18.76 -22.10 -18.88
C ASN A 69 -17.93 -21.64 -20.09
N THR A 70 -17.19 -20.52 -19.95
CA THR A 70 -15.83 -20.42 -20.50
C THR A 70 -15.09 -19.24 -19.89
N GLU A 71 -13.96 -19.52 -19.24
CA GLU A 71 -12.98 -18.51 -18.85
C GLU A 71 -12.38 -17.85 -20.11
N ILE A 72 -12.65 -16.56 -20.33
CA ILE A 72 -11.88 -15.74 -21.27
C ILE A 72 -11.62 -14.37 -20.65
N PHE A 73 -10.36 -14.14 -20.28
CA PHE A 73 -9.81 -12.82 -19.96
C PHE A 73 -9.88 -11.94 -21.22
N VAL A 74 -10.72 -10.91 -21.21
CA VAL A 74 -10.69 -9.84 -22.21
C VAL A 74 -10.22 -8.54 -21.54
N LEU A 75 -8.95 -8.22 -21.79
CA LEU A 75 -8.32 -6.92 -21.52
C LEU A 75 -8.86 -5.90 -22.53
N PHE A 76 -9.91 -5.15 -22.19
CA PHE A 76 -10.18 -3.85 -22.78
C PHE A 76 -10.69 -2.87 -21.71
N ALA A 77 -10.17 -1.64 -21.79
CA ALA A 77 -10.22 -0.61 -20.76
C ALA A 77 -11.63 -0.32 -20.23
N HIS A 78 -11.88 -0.68 -18.97
CA HIS A 78 -12.98 -0.12 -18.18
C HIS A 78 -12.38 0.77 -17.07
N TRP A 79 -12.69 2.06 -17.12
CA TRP A 79 -12.40 3.00 -16.05
C TRP A 79 -13.26 2.66 -14.82
N PHE A 80 -12.62 2.23 -13.74
CA PHE A 80 -13.27 1.99 -12.45
C PHE A 80 -13.12 3.20 -11.54
N PHE A 81 -14.23 3.85 -11.19
CA PHE A 81 -14.27 4.85 -10.12
C PHE A 81 -14.93 4.22 -8.89
N CYS A 82 -14.19 4.17 -7.78
CA CYS A 82 -14.71 3.72 -6.49
C CYS A 82 -14.73 4.90 -5.53
N LYS A 83 -15.93 5.35 -5.14
CA LYS A 83 -16.11 6.37 -4.10
C LYS A 83 -16.99 5.76 -3.01
N ASN A 84 -16.53 5.78 -1.76
CA ASN A 84 -17.25 5.26 -0.59
C ASN A 84 -17.72 3.79 -0.69
N GLY A 85 -16.96 2.90 -1.35
CA GLY A 85 -17.28 1.47 -1.41
C GLY A 85 -18.37 1.08 -2.40
N VAL A 86 -18.82 2.01 -3.25
CA VAL A 86 -19.78 1.75 -4.33
C VAL A 86 -19.05 1.77 -5.67
N LYS A 87 -19.18 0.68 -6.46
CA LYS A 87 -18.67 0.60 -7.83
C LYS A 87 -19.68 1.30 -8.75
N TYR A 88 -19.21 2.29 -9.51
CA TYR A 88 -20.02 2.97 -10.52
C TYR A 88 -19.72 2.38 -11.89
N TYR A 89 -20.76 1.89 -12.57
CA TYR A 89 -20.68 1.44 -13.95
C TYR A 89 -21.12 2.59 -14.86
N TYR A 90 -20.26 2.97 -15.80
CA TYR A 90 -20.65 3.80 -16.94
C TYR A 90 -20.78 2.88 -18.16
N ASN A 91 -22.01 2.52 -18.51
CA ASN A 91 -22.30 2.13 -19.87
C ASN A 91 -22.58 3.43 -20.64
N GLY A 92 -22.00 3.60 -21.82
CA GLY A 92 -22.02 4.83 -22.62
C GLY A 92 -23.40 5.36 -23.01
N PHE A 93 -24.49 4.75 -22.56
CA PHE A 93 -25.86 5.22 -22.71
C PHE A 93 -26.63 5.04 -21.38
N SER A 94 -26.85 6.16 -20.68
CA SER A 94 -27.91 6.41 -19.69
C SER A 94 -28.04 5.52 -18.42
N ARG A 95 -28.01 6.23 -17.27
CA ARG A 95 -28.26 5.85 -15.85
C ARG A 95 -27.09 5.29 -15.05
N LYS A 96 -26.73 6.03 -13.98
CA LYS A 96 -25.92 5.54 -12.85
C LYS A 96 -26.70 4.44 -12.13
N VAL A 97 -26.35 3.18 -12.36
CA VAL A 97 -26.86 2.08 -11.55
C VAL A 97 -25.97 1.95 -10.33
N CYS A 98 -26.51 2.25 -9.15
CA CYS A 98 -25.88 1.91 -7.89
C CYS A 98 -26.09 0.42 -7.66
N VAL A 99 -25.10 -0.39 -8.03
CA VAL A 99 -25.06 -1.79 -7.62
C VAL A 99 -24.39 -1.80 -6.25
N PRO A 100 -25.09 -2.16 -5.15
CA PRO A 100 -24.39 -2.44 -3.90
C PRO A 100 -23.35 -3.51 -4.21
N ALA A 101 -22.10 -3.28 -3.83
CA ALA A 101 -21.04 -4.25 -4.05
C ALA A 101 -21.43 -5.54 -3.33
N GLU A 102 -22.00 -6.50 -4.06
CA GLU A 102 -22.03 -7.88 -3.60
C GLU A 102 -20.59 -8.23 -3.24
N ARG A 103 -20.39 -8.71 -2.01
CA ARG A 103 -19.11 -9.26 -1.58
C ARG A 103 -18.86 -10.49 -2.45
N GLY A 104 -18.28 -10.26 -3.62
CA GLY A 104 -17.70 -11.30 -4.44
C GLY A 104 -16.70 -12.04 -3.57
N GLN A 105 -17.03 -13.27 -3.26
CA GLN A 105 -16.10 -14.27 -2.76
C GLN A 105 -14.93 -14.32 -3.76
N GLY A 106 -13.72 -13.94 -3.36
CA GLY A 106 -12.54 -14.18 -4.19
C GLY A 106 -11.35 -13.21 -4.06
N GLU A 107 -11.51 -11.98 -3.60
CA GLU A 107 -10.32 -11.14 -3.30
C GLU A 107 -9.75 -11.58 -1.94
N ARG A 108 -8.75 -12.47 -1.94
CA ARG A 108 -8.00 -12.87 -0.74
C ARG A 108 -7.29 -11.62 -0.18
N CYS A 109 -7.96 -10.92 0.71
CA CYS A 109 -7.45 -9.70 1.35
C CYS A 109 -6.47 -10.10 2.45
N MET A 110 -5.21 -9.65 2.35
CA MET A 110 -4.20 -9.92 3.38
C MET A 110 -4.45 -8.98 4.55
N THR A 111 -4.36 -9.45 5.79
CA THR A 111 -4.51 -8.57 6.95
C THR A 111 -3.19 -7.85 7.26
N VAL A 112 -3.28 -6.66 7.86
CA VAL A 112 -2.08 -5.95 8.38
C VAL A 112 -1.27 -6.84 9.33
N GLU A 113 -1.92 -7.75 10.06
CA GLU A 113 -1.25 -8.63 11.02
C GLU A 113 -0.37 -9.67 10.32
N VAL A 114 -0.84 -10.29 9.23
CA VAL A 114 -0.01 -11.20 8.42
C VAL A 114 1.24 -10.49 7.91
N LEU A 115 1.08 -9.27 7.41
CA LEU A 115 2.20 -8.49 6.92
C LEU A 115 3.22 -8.15 8.02
N LYS A 116 2.76 -7.85 9.24
CA LYS A 116 3.66 -7.68 10.40
C LYS A 116 4.41 -8.96 10.71
N TYR A 117 3.75 -10.11 10.72
CA TYR A 117 4.43 -11.38 11.01
C TYR A 117 5.49 -11.69 9.96
N ILE A 118 5.20 -11.49 8.67
CA ILE A 118 6.19 -11.63 7.60
C ILE A 118 7.39 -10.72 7.85
N ALA A 119 7.17 -9.45 8.21
CA ALA A 119 8.25 -8.50 8.50
C ALA A 119 9.08 -8.87 9.74
N LEU A 120 8.45 -9.39 10.80
CA LEU A 120 9.14 -9.83 12.01
C LEU A 120 10.00 -11.07 11.74
N LEU A 121 9.46 -12.04 10.98
CA LEU A 121 10.19 -13.25 10.61
C LEU A 121 11.35 -12.95 9.66
N SER A 122 11.16 -12.07 8.66
CA SER A 122 12.25 -11.67 7.78
C SER A 122 13.33 -10.90 8.54
N MET A 123 12.97 -9.97 9.42
CA MET A 123 13.94 -9.25 10.26
C MET A 123 14.75 -10.20 11.15
N LEU A 124 14.07 -11.13 11.83
CA LEU A 124 14.73 -12.12 12.67
C LEU A 124 15.68 -13.01 11.86
N SER A 125 15.25 -13.43 10.66
CA SER A 125 16.07 -14.18 9.71
C SER A 125 17.32 -13.39 9.29
N ASP A 126 17.22 -12.08 9.02
CA ASP A 126 18.36 -11.25 8.65
C ASP A 126 19.40 -11.18 9.78
N HIS A 127 18.95 -10.92 11.01
CA HIS A 127 19.85 -10.79 12.16
C HIS A 127 20.45 -12.14 12.56
N ALA A 128 19.66 -13.20 12.58
CA ALA A 128 20.15 -14.55 12.85
C ALA A 128 21.15 -15.01 11.77
N ALA A 129 20.89 -14.73 10.49
CA ALA A 129 21.83 -15.05 9.43
C ALA A 129 23.15 -14.27 9.56
N LYS A 130 23.09 -12.97 9.85
CA LYS A 130 24.32 -12.17 10.09
C LYS A 130 25.15 -12.72 11.26
N LEU A 131 24.49 -13.23 12.30
CA LEU A 131 25.16 -13.73 13.50
C LEU A 131 25.69 -15.16 13.36
N PHE A 132 24.85 -16.10 12.90
CA PHE A 132 25.17 -17.53 12.89
C PHE A 132 25.64 -18.06 11.53
N TRP A 133 25.14 -17.49 10.43
CA TRP A 133 25.37 -17.99 9.07
C TRP A 133 25.59 -16.85 8.07
N PRO A 134 26.66 -16.03 8.23
CA PRO A 134 26.86 -14.83 7.42
C PRO A 134 27.00 -15.11 5.91
N GLY A 135 27.37 -16.35 5.54
CA GLY A 135 27.41 -16.81 4.15
C GLY A 135 26.06 -17.24 3.56
N CYS A 136 24.99 -17.35 4.36
CA CYS A 136 23.68 -17.80 3.88
C CYS A 136 22.94 -16.68 3.13
N GLY A 137 23.22 -16.55 1.83
CA GLY A 137 22.61 -15.54 0.96
C GLY A 137 21.08 -15.57 0.95
N ALA A 138 20.46 -16.75 1.07
CA ALA A 138 19.01 -16.90 1.05
C ALA A 138 18.31 -16.27 2.26
N LEU A 139 18.82 -16.49 3.48
CA LEU A 139 18.25 -15.91 4.70
C LEU A 139 18.43 -14.37 4.73
N LEU A 140 19.57 -13.89 4.23
CA LEU A 140 19.87 -12.46 4.11
C LEU A 140 19.00 -11.80 3.04
N ALA A 141 18.73 -12.49 1.93
CA ALA A 141 17.81 -12.04 0.87
C ALA A 141 16.37 -11.96 1.39
N PHE A 142 15.89 -12.99 2.07
CA PHE A 142 14.58 -12.97 2.74
C PHE A 142 14.49 -11.81 3.74
N GLY A 143 15.58 -11.56 4.47
CA GLY A 143 15.72 -10.43 5.39
C GLY A 143 15.46 -9.05 4.80
N ARG A 144 15.78 -8.83 3.52
CA ARG A 144 15.59 -7.52 2.85
C ARG A 144 14.12 -7.11 2.72
N LEU A 145 13.19 -8.05 2.85
CA LEU A 145 11.75 -7.77 2.87
C LEU A 145 11.34 -6.94 4.10
N ALA A 146 12.03 -7.09 5.23
CA ALA A 146 11.62 -6.55 6.52
C ALA A 146 11.41 -5.04 6.50
N PHE A 147 12.44 -4.32 6.05
CA PHE A 147 12.48 -2.87 6.19
C PHE A 147 11.43 -2.14 5.33
N PRO A 148 11.27 -2.40 4.02
CA PRO A 148 10.20 -1.77 3.25
C PRO A 148 8.81 -2.03 3.83
N ILE A 149 8.58 -3.24 4.36
CA ILE A 149 7.32 -3.57 5.02
C ILE A 149 7.13 -2.72 6.28
N PHE A 150 8.13 -2.63 7.15
CA PHE A 150 8.05 -1.77 8.35
C PHE A 150 7.89 -0.29 8.00
N ALA A 151 8.64 0.22 7.03
CA ALA A 151 8.58 1.60 6.60
C ALA A 151 7.17 1.95 6.07
N CYS A 152 6.59 1.09 5.23
CA CYS A 152 5.25 1.31 4.69
C CYS A 152 4.15 1.15 5.74
N LEU A 153 4.28 0.18 6.65
CA LEU A 153 3.37 0.06 7.79
C LEU A 153 3.44 1.28 8.71
N SER A 154 4.65 1.83 8.93
CA SER A 154 4.85 3.02 9.74
C SER A 154 4.26 4.28 9.08
N GLY A 155 4.56 4.51 7.79
CA GLY A 155 3.97 5.59 6.99
C GLY A 155 2.44 5.53 6.96
N ALA A 156 1.87 4.33 6.79
CA ALA A 156 0.42 4.14 6.86
C ALA A 156 -0.14 4.33 8.29
N GLY A 157 0.64 4.01 9.32
CA GLY A 157 0.33 4.29 10.72
C GLY A 157 0.22 5.79 10.99
N LEU A 158 1.21 6.55 10.55
CA LEU A 158 1.28 8.01 10.65
C LEU A 158 0.15 8.71 9.90
N ALA A 159 -0.18 8.24 8.69
CA ALA A 159 -1.23 8.84 7.87
C ALA A 159 -2.62 8.75 8.53
N GLN A 160 -2.85 7.74 9.36
CA GLN A 160 -4.15 7.35 9.91
C GLN A 160 -4.23 7.44 11.44
N THR A 161 -3.18 7.91 12.13
CA THR A 161 -3.18 8.00 13.60
C THR A 161 -4.05 9.15 14.08
N ALA A 162 -4.81 8.93 15.17
CA ALA A 162 -5.58 9.99 15.83
C ALA A 162 -4.69 10.95 16.64
N SER A 163 -3.50 10.50 17.06
CA SER A 163 -2.54 11.34 17.77
C SER A 163 -1.14 11.07 17.27
N LEU A 164 -0.59 12.06 16.57
CA LEU A 164 0.76 12.03 16.03
C LEU A 164 1.80 12.04 17.14
N LYS A 165 1.63 12.91 18.15
CA LYS A 165 2.50 12.99 19.34
C LYS A 165 2.66 11.64 20.03
N ARG A 166 1.54 10.94 20.33
CA ARG A 166 1.61 9.61 20.95
C ARG A 166 2.29 8.57 20.05
N TYR A 167 2.15 8.68 18.74
CA TYR A 167 2.80 7.78 17.80
C TYR A 167 4.32 7.97 17.80
N LEU A 168 4.78 9.22 17.66
CA LEU A 168 6.20 9.56 17.66
C LEU A 168 6.86 9.24 19.02
N LEU A 169 6.18 9.49 20.14
CA LEU A 169 6.70 9.13 21.47
C LEU A 169 6.90 7.62 21.63
N ARG A 170 6.04 6.78 21.02
CA ARG A 170 6.27 5.32 21.02
C ARG A 170 7.48 4.92 20.19
N LEU A 171 7.72 5.58 19.06
CA LEU A 171 8.92 5.34 18.25
C LEU A 171 10.18 5.79 18.99
N LEU A 172 10.15 6.97 19.64
CA LEU A 172 11.26 7.48 20.44
C LEU A 172 11.55 6.55 21.63
N ALA A 173 10.52 6.12 22.37
CA ALA A 173 10.71 5.16 23.46
C ALA A 173 11.29 3.84 22.95
N CYS A 174 10.82 3.34 21.79
CA CYS A 174 11.37 2.14 21.18
C CYS A 174 12.83 2.32 20.76
N ALA A 175 13.19 3.47 20.19
CA ALA A 175 14.55 3.80 19.81
C ALA A 175 15.48 3.80 21.03
N LEU A 176 15.13 4.53 22.09
CA LEU A 176 15.94 4.61 23.30
C LEU A 176 16.10 3.27 24.02
N VAL A 177 15.00 2.50 24.19
CA VAL A 177 15.05 1.20 24.88
C VAL A 177 15.82 0.16 24.08
N SER A 178 15.79 0.24 22.75
CA SER A 178 16.42 -0.75 21.88
C SER A 178 17.88 -0.44 21.57
N GLU A 179 18.40 0.75 21.88
CA GLU A 179 19.82 1.08 21.70
C GLU A 179 20.72 0.12 22.47
N ILE A 180 20.45 -0.09 23.76
CA ILE A 180 21.29 -0.96 24.61
C ILE A 180 21.45 -2.38 24.03
N PRO A 181 20.36 -3.13 23.70
CA PRO A 181 20.52 -4.46 23.12
C PRO A 181 21.03 -4.43 21.67
N PHE A 182 20.80 -3.36 20.92
CA PHE A 182 21.32 -3.20 19.56
C PHE A 182 22.84 -3.03 19.56
N ASP A 183 23.35 -2.14 20.40
CA ASP A 183 24.78 -1.89 20.54
C ASP A 183 25.51 -3.10 21.07
N TRP A 184 24.90 -3.80 22.03
CA TRP A 184 25.50 -5.00 22.58
C TRP A 184 25.58 -6.11 21.52
N LEU A 185 24.54 -6.27 20.70
CA LEU A 185 24.52 -7.26 19.63
C LEU A 185 25.56 -6.96 18.54
N TRP A 186 25.66 -5.72 18.07
CA TRP A 186 26.49 -5.41 16.88
C TRP A 186 27.91 -4.96 17.23
N TYR A 187 28.07 -4.21 18.32
CA TYR A 187 29.34 -3.60 18.70
C TYR A 187 29.96 -4.19 19.97
N GLY A 188 29.25 -5.08 20.67
CA GLY A 188 29.74 -5.71 21.90
C GLY A 188 29.84 -4.75 23.09
N ARG A 189 29.23 -3.56 23.01
CA ARG A 189 29.24 -2.51 24.04
C ARG A 189 27.81 -2.12 24.38
N ALA A 190 27.56 -1.65 25.60
CA ALA A 190 26.22 -1.24 26.02
C ALA A 190 25.77 0.12 25.43
N ALA A 191 26.71 0.91 24.91
CA ALA A 191 26.47 2.18 24.24
C ALA A 191 27.57 2.41 23.20
N ASP A 192 27.19 2.59 21.93
CA ASP A 192 28.09 2.87 20.82
C ASP A 192 27.44 3.84 19.82
N ILE A 193 28.14 4.93 19.50
CA ILE A 193 27.65 5.93 18.54
C ILE A 193 27.97 5.55 17.08
N ALA A 194 28.61 4.40 16.85
CA ALA A 194 29.01 3.96 15.51
C ALA A 194 27.83 3.63 14.60
N GLY A 195 26.67 3.30 15.15
CA GLY A 195 25.42 3.14 14.41
C GLY A 195 24.27 3.11 15.37
N GLN A 196 23.08 3.41 14.88
CA GLN A 196 21.88 3.54 15.70
C GLN A 196 20.76 2.67 15.14
N ASN A 197 19.87 2.19 16.00
CA ASN A 197 18.89 1.21 15.60
C ASN A 197 17.81 1.77 14.63
N VAL A 198 17.11 0.87 13.94
CA VAL A 198 16.10 1.23 12.91
C VAL A 198 14.95 2.10 13.41
N CYS A 199 14.66 2.11 14.71
CA CYS A 199 13.60 2.94 15.26
C CYS A 199 13.94 4.44 15.14
N TRP A 200 15.21 4.82 15.16
CA TRP A 200 15.64 6.20 14.86
C TRP A 200 15.29 6.58 13.42
N THR A 201 15.52 5.70 12.46
CA THR A 201 15.14 5.91 11.05
C THR A 201 13.63 6.07 10.89
N LEU A 202 12.84 5.21 11.56
CA LEU A 202 11.38 5.33 11.57
C LEU A 202 10.91 6.62 12.24
N LEU A 203 11.57 7.06 13.31
CA LEU A 203 11.28 8.31 14.01
C LEU A 203 11.57 9.52 13.12
N CYS A 204 12.75 9.59 12.50
CA CYS A 204 13.13 10.67 11.59
C CYS A 204 12.16 10.76 10.39
N GLY A 205 11.82 9.64 9.76
CA GLY A 205 10.81 9.61 8.70
C GLY A 205 9.41 10.04 9.18
N GLY A 206 9.06 9.69 10.42
CA GLY A 206 7.84 10.15 11.07
C GLY A 206 7.82 11.64 11.39
N LEU A 207 8.95 12.20 11.83
CA LEU A 207 9.14 13.63 12.08
C LEU A 207 9.13 14.44 10.79
N ALA A 208 9.73 13.92 9.70
CA ALA A 208 9.56 14.46 8.36
C ALA A 208 8.08 14.52 7.93
N ALA A 209 7.33 13.44 8.12
CA ALA A 209 5.89 13.42 7.81
C ALA A 209 5.08 14.42 8.66
N ALA A 210 5.44 14.57 9.93
CA ALA A 210 4.82 15.48 10.88
C ALA A 210 5.09 16.95 10.53
N SER A 211 6.36 17.30 10.31
CA SER A 211 6.78 18.66 9.97
C SER A 211 6.21 19.08 8.62
N PHE A 212 6.20 18.19 7.63
CA PHE A 212 5.56 18.45 6.34
C PHE A 212 4.08 18.81 6.51
N ALA A 213 3.32 18.03 7.29
CA ALA A 213 1.89 18.29 7.48
C ALA A 213 1.59 19.58 8.24
N ALA A 214 2.48 19.98 9.16
CA ALA A 214 2.35 21.21 9.94
C ALA A 214 2.72 22.44 9.12
N VAL A 215 3.84 22.39 8.39
CA VAL A 215 4.43 23.55 7.71
C VAL A 215 3.81 23.77 6.32
N PHE A 216 3.47 22.72 5.57
CA PHE A 216 3.02 22.85 4.18
C PHE A 216 1.74 23.71 4.03
N ARG A 217 0.93 23.82 5.09
CA ARG A 217 -0.34 24.56 5.08
C ARG A 217 -0.21 26.03 5.50
N THR A 218 0.96 26.52 5.91
CA THR A 218 1.13 27.89 6.44
C THR A 218 1.32 28.96 5.36
N GLY A 219 0.75 28.75 4.16
CA GLY A 219 0.80 29.71 3.04
C GLY A 219 1.96 29.48 2.08
N ARG A 220 2.40 30.55 1.39
CA ARG A 220 3.47 30.46 0.36
C ARG A 220 4.82 30.10 0.99
N ALA A 221 5.20 30.77 2.08
CA ALA A 221 6.43 30.46 2.81
C ALA A 221 6.47 29.00 3.31
N GLY A 222 5.35 28.51 3.85
CA GLY A 222 5.21 27.11 4.28
C GLY A 222 5.45 26.08 3.17
N ARG A 223 4.99 26.36 1.95
CA ARG A 223 5.21 25.48 0.78
C ARG A 223 6.69 25.37 0.39
N PHE A 224 7.48 26.43 0.59
CA PHE A 224 8.93 26.41 0.37
C PHE A 224 9.71 25.85 1.58
N ALA A 225 9.24 26.12 2.80
CA ALA A 225 9.89 25.66 4.02
C ALA A 225 9.66 24.17 4.32
N ALA A 226 8.52 23.59 3.94
CA ALA A 226 8.17 22.20 4.24
C ALA A 226 9.17 21.19 3.62
N PRO A 227 9.58 21.29 2.34
CA PRO A 227 10.63 20.44 1.79
C PRO A 227 11.95 20.53 2.57
N ALA A 228 12.39 21.74 2.96
CA ALA A 228 13.60 21.92 3.75
C ALA A 228 13.51 21.23 5.12
N CYS A 229 12.36 21.34 5.79
CA CYS A 229 12.12 20.64 7.06
C CYS A 229 12.15 19.11 6.91
N VAL A 230 11.59 18.58 5.81
CA VAL A 230 11.63 17.15 5.50
C VAL A 230 13.06 16.68 5.28
N LEU A 231 13.81 17.41 4.45
CA LEU A 231 15.21 17.11 4.15
C LEU A 231 16.08 17.16 5.40
N ALA A 232 15.83 18.10 6.33
CA ALA A 232 16.56 18.17 7.59
C ALA A 232 16.40 16.90 8.44
N TRP A 233 15.18 16.36 8.57
CA TRP A 233 14.97 15.10 9.31
C TRP A 233 15.55 13.88 8.59
N ILE A 234 15.50 13.85 7.26
CA ILE A 234 16.12 12.80 6.46
C ILE A 234 17.65 12.84 6.62
N ALA A 235 18.26 14.02 6.54
CA ALA A 235 19.69 14.20 6.76
C ALA A 235 20.10 13.85 8.19
N LEU A 236 19.25 14.16 9.20
CA LEU A 236 19.50 13.77 10.58
C LEU A 236 19.57 12.25 10.74
N ALA A 237 18.75 11.47 10.02
CA ALA A 237 18.82 10.00 10.08
C ALA A 237 20.19 9.47 9.60
N GLU A 238 20.78 10.11 8.59
CA GLU A 238 22.13 9.79 8.12
C GLU A 238 23.21 10.23 9.11
N LEU A 239 23.08 11.44 9.65
CA LEU A 239 24.02 11.99 10.63
C LEU A 239 24.06 11.16 11.93
N LEU A 240 22.91 10.64 12.35
CA LEU A 240 22.80 9.70 13.46
C LEU A 240 23.36 8.31 13.13
N ARG A 241 23.71 8.04 11.87
CA ARG A 241 24.12 6.70 11.40
C ARG A 241 23.07 5.64 11.74
N ALA A 242 21.80 6.03 11.66
CA ALA A 242 20.70 5.13 11.94
C ALA A 242 20.59 4.05 10.85
N ASP A 243 20.15 2.86 11.21
CA ASP A 243 19.95 1.74 10.28
C ASP A 243 19.10 2.18 9.09
N TYR A 244 19.60 1.98 7.85
CA TYR A 244 19.02 2.47 6.59
C TYR A 244 19.08 3.99 6.35
N GLY A 245 19.50 4.79 7.34
CA GLY A 245 19.87 6.19 7.21
C GLY A 245 18.83 7.08 6.51
N ALA A 246 19.33 8.02 5.70
CA ALA A 246 18.50 8.95 4.93
C ALA A 246 17.51 8.21 4.00
N LEU A 247 17.96 7.17 3.30
CA LEU A 247 17.13 6.42 2.36
C LEU A 247 15.94 5.76 3.08
N GLY A 248 16.18 5.21 4.26
CA GLY A 248 15.14 4.61 5.07
C GLY A 248 14.12 5.62 5.59
N ALA A 249 14.59 6.76 6.11
CA ALA A 249 13.72 7.84 6.57
C ALA A 249 12.88 8.42 5.43
N ALA A 250 13.48 8.56 4.24
CA ALA A 250 12.79 8.97 3.03
C ALA A 250 11.69 7.97 2.64
N LEU A 251 11.95 6.65 2.70
CA LEU A 251 10.94 5.63 2.39
C LEU A 251 9.73 5.72 3.32
N VAL A 252 9.93 5.93 4.62
CA VAL A 252 8.84 6.13 5.60
C VAL A 252 8.00 7.36 5.22
N PHE A 253 8.65 8.47 4.90
CA PHE A 253 7.98 9.71 4.48
C PHE A 253 7.20 9.53 3.16
N LEU A 254 7.80 8.90 2.16
CA LEU A 254 7.15 8.60 0.88
C LEU A 254 5.96 7.65 1.06
N ALA A 255 6.08 6.63 1.91
CA ALA A 255 4.97 5.73 2.21
C ALA A 255 3.81 6.45 2.92
N TYR A 256 4.12 7.45 3.76
CA TYR A 256 3.11 8.32 4.36
C TYR A 256 2.35 9.14 3.30
N LEU A 257 3.07 9.74 2.34
CA LEU A 257 2.45 10.46 1.22
C LEU A 257 1.65 9.51 0.32
N ALA A 258 2.20 8.36 -0.02
CA ALA A 258 1.56 7.33 -0.82
C ALA A 258 0.19 6.95 -0.21
N ARG A 259 0.13 6.77 1.11
CA ARG A 259 -1.12 6.41 1.80
C ARG A 259 -2.20 7.50 1.72
N ARG A 260 -1.83 8.74 1.48
CA ARG A 260 -2.75 9.88 1.34
C ARG A 260 -3.08 10.24 -0.11
N SER A 261 -2.50 9.52 -1.07
CA SER A 261 -2.81 9.67 -2.49
C SER A 261 -4.08 8.92 -2.89
N GLU A 262 -4.65 9.26 -4.05
CA GLU A 262 -5.77 8.55 -4.67
C GLU A 262 -5.41 7.12 -5.11
N ARG A 263 -4.12 6.84 -5.32
CA ARG A 263 -3.60 5.55 -5.81
C ARG A 263 -2.49 5.02 -4.90
N PRO A 264 -2.80 4.66 -3.63
CA PRO A 264 -1.80 4.32 -2.64
C PRO A 264 -0.92 3.12 -3.05
N GLN A 265 -1.46 2.16 -3.80
CA GLN A 265 -0.70 1.01 -4.30
C GLN A 265 0.44 1.43 -5.23
N VAL A 266 0.15 2.29 -6.21
CA VAL A 266 1.13 2.73 -7.22
C VAL A 266 2.25 3.51 -6.55
N TRP A 267 1.90 4.46 -5.68
CA TRP A 267 2.90 5.27 -4.99
C TRP A 267 3.70 4.49 -3.94
N THR A 268 3.12 3.44 -3.35
CA THR A 268 3.86 2.53 -2.47
C THR A 268 4.88 1.73 -3.27
N ALA A 269 4.48 1.15 -4.40
CA ALA A 269 5.40 0.45 -5.29
C ALA A 269 6.53 1.36 -5.79
N ALA A 270 6.18 2.58 -6.24
CA ALA A 270 7.16 3.56 -6.70
C ALA A 270 8.14 3.98 -5.58
N ALA A 271 7.68 4.16 -4.35
CA ALA A 271 8.53 4.49 -3.22
C ALA A 271 9.54 3.37 -2.90
N VAL A 272 9.08 2.10 -2.91
CA VAL A 272 9.97 0.94 -2.68
C VAL A 272 10.97 0.76 -3.82
N LEU A 273 10.53 0.93 -5.07
CA LEU A 273 11.41 0.92 -6.25
C LEU A 273 12.48 2.01 -6.15
N LEU A 274 12.09 3.24 -5.80
CA LEU A 274 13.03 4.34 -5.64
C LEU A 274 14.05 4.07 -4.53
N PHE A 275 13.59 3.53 -3.39
CA PHE A 275 14.47 3.14 -2.30
C PHE A 275 15.52 2.11 -2.73
N ASP A 276 15.10 1.07 -3.47
CA ASP A 276 16.01 0.05 -4.01
C ASP A 276 17.01 0.63 -5.00
N LEU A 277 16.53 1.42 -5.98
CA LEU A 277 17.38 2.07 -6.98
C LEU A 277 18.43 2.97 -6.33
N CYS A 278 18.05 3.82 -5.38
CA CYS A 278 18.98 4.70 -4.68
C CYS A 278 19.99 3.91 -3.82
N ALA A 279 19.55 2.85 -3.16
CA ALA A 279 20.43 2.01 -2.34
C ALA A 279 21.45 1.24 -3.19
N CYS A 280 21.07 0.80 -4.39
CA CYS A 280 21.97 0.10 -5.32
C CYS A 280 22.86 1.04 -6.15
N ALA A 281 22.39 2.26 -6.45
CA ALA A 281 23.11 3.21 -7.31
C ALA A 281 24.47 3.63 -6.75
N GLY A 282 24.56 3.85 -5.42
CA GLY A 282 25.81 4.27 -4.76
C GLY A 282 26.96 3.26 -4.89
N LEU A 283 26.64 1.95 -4.89
CA LEU A 283 27.65 0.89 -5.05
C LEU A 283 27.99 0.58 -6.52
N SER A 284 27.06 0.86 -7.44
CA SER A 284 27.09 0.32 -8.80
C SER A 284 27.65 1.27 -9.85
N ALA A 285 27.71 2.57 -9.55
CA ALA A 285 28.32 3.57 -10.44
C ALA A 285 29.79 3.25 -10.75
N ALA A 286 30.49 2.58 -9.84
CA ALA A 286 31.90 2.20 -9.99
C ALA A 286 32.12 0.78 -10.56
N SER A 287 31.10 -0.10 -10.51
CA SER A 287 31.28 -1.55 -10.66
C SER A 287 30.44 -2.17 -11.79
N GLY A 288 29.68 -1.36 -12.53
CA GLY A 288 28.97 -1.75 -13.74
C GLY A 288 27.65 -2.52 -13.51
N PHE A 289 26.93 -2.80 -14.60
CA PHE A 289 25.57 -3.36 -14.56
C PHE A 289 25.48 -4.76 -13.92
N ARG A 290 26.49 -5.62 -14.11
CA ARG A 290 26.52 -6.96 -13.48
C ARG A 290 26.55 -6.88 -11.96
N SER A 291 27.33 -5.95 -11.41
CA SER A 291 27.44 -5.72 -9.97
C SER A 291 26.16 -5.11 -9.40
N PHE A 292 25.50 -4.23 -10.16
CA PHE A 292 24.15 -3.74 -9.85
C PHE A 292 23.16 -4.90 -9.77
N ALA A 293 23.01 -5.69 -10.84
CA ALA A 293 22.03 -6.77 -10.90
C ALA A 293 22.22 -7.85 -9.83
N ALA A 294 23.46 -8.07 -9.38
CA ALA A 294 23.79 -9.00 -8.32
C ALA A 294 23.56 -8.45 -6.90
N GLN A 295 23.16 -7.17 -6.75
CA GLN A 295 22.94 -6.59 -5.44
C GLN A 295 21.84 -7.31 -4.68
N ARG A 296 22.19 -7.76 -3.47
CA ARG A 296 21.22 -8.38 -2.55
C ARG A 296 20.08 -7.45 -2.18
N GLN A 297 20.25 -6.14 -2.33
CA GLN A 297 19.23 -5.17 -2.00
C GLN A 297 17.96 -5.31 -2.87
N HIS A 298 18.08 -5.80 -4.12
CA HIS A 298 16.95 -6.02 -5.03
C HIS A 298 15.89 -7.01 -4.50
N TRP A 299 16.26 -7.88 -3.56
CA TRP A 299 15.29 -8.77 -2.90
C TRP A 299 14.25 -8.00 -2.07
N SER A 300 14.52 -6.74 -1.72
CA SER A 300 13.56 -5.84 -1.07
C SER A 300 12.32 -5.58 -1.94
N LEU A 301 12.43 -5.65 -3.27
CA LEU A 301 11.34 -5.44 -4.23
C LEU A 301 10.24 -6.50 -4.13
N LEU A 302 10.56 -7.69 -3.62
CA LEU A 302 9.57 -8.75 -3.36
C LEU A 302 8.56 -8.35 -2.26
N SER A 303 8.81 -7.27 -1.53
CA SER A 303 7.83 -6.69 -0.61
C SER A 303 6.68 -5.97 -1.34
N ILE A 304 6.86 -5.57 -2.60
CA ILE A 304 5.86 -4.79 -3.35
C ILE A 304 4.54 -5.54 -3.50
N PRO A 305 4.48 -6.80 -3.99
CA PRO A 305 3.22 -7.56 -4.08
C PRO A 305 2.47 -7.64 -2.74
N LEU A 306 3.21 -7.81 -1.64
CA LEU A 306 2.67 -7.86 -0.29
C LEU A 306 2.05 -6.51 0.13
N LEU A 307 2.72 -5.41 -0.20
CA LEU A 307 2.33 -4.05 0.17
C LEU A 307 1.22 -3.45 -0.70
N VAL A 308 1.13 -3.84 -1.97
CA VAL A 308 0.10 -3.36 -2.90
C VAL A 308 -1.18 -4.18 -2.84
N SER A 309 -1.12 -5.41 -2.33
CA SER A 309 -2.31 -6.19 -2.02
C SER A 309 -3.27 -5.38 -1.16
N ARG A 310 -4.59 -5.57 -1.30
CA ARG A 310 -5.53 -4.90 -0.41
C ARG A 310 -5.24 -5.37 1.01
N VAL A 311 -4.75 -4.45 1.85
CA VAL A 311 -4.47 -4.73 3.25
C VAL A 311 -5.59 -4.21 4.13
N GLU A 312 -6.41 -5.12 4.66
CA GLU A 312 -7.45 -4.78 5.61
C GLU A 312 -6.88 -4.55 7.01
N ARG A 313 -7.31 -3.45 7.64
CA ARG A 313 -7.08 -3.23 9.07
C ARG A 313 -8.17 -3.96 9.85
N PRO A 314 -7.83 -4.91 10.72
CA PRO A 314 -8.84 -5.52 11.58
C PRO A 314 -9.48 -4.45 12.48
N ARG A 315 -10.79 -4.59 12.71
CA ARG A 315 -11.54 -3.70 13.60
C ARG A 315 -10.92 -3.81 15.00
N ARG A 316 -10.40 -2.70 15.54
CA ARG A 316 -9.65 -2.67 16.82
C ARG A 316 -10.52 -2.70 18.09
N ALA A 317 -11.84 -2.72 17.95
CA ALA A 317 -12.75 -2.75 19.09
C ALA A 317 -12.57 -4.07 19.86
N GLY A 318 -12.24 -3.99 21.15
CA GLY A 318 -12.09 -5.16 22.03
C GLY A 318 -10.80 -5.96 21.90
N ALA A 319 -9.82 -5.54 21.08
CA ALA A 319 -8.56 -6.28 20.98
C ALA A 319 -7.73 -6.16 22.29
N PRO A 320 -7.18 -7.27 22.81
CA PRO A 320 -6.42 -7.28 24.06
C PRO A 320 -5.16 -6.42 23.96
N LEU A 321 -4.69 -5.90 25.11
CA LEU A 321 -3.55 -4.97 25.16
C LEU A 321 -2.27 -5.56 24.55
N TRP A 322 -2.01 -6.86 24.72
CA TRP A 322 -0.83 -7.52 24.15
C TRP A 322 -0.77 -7.39 22.63
N ARG A 323 -1.92 -7.45 21.91
CA ARG A 323 -1.97 -7.25 20.45
C ARG A 323 -1.57 -5.82 20.02
N ARG A 324 -1.60 -4.86 20.94
CA ARG A 324 -1.19 -3.47 20.67
C ARG A 324 0.31 -3.26 20.87
N TYR A 325 0.92 -4.01 21.80
CA TYR A 325 2.29 -3.77 22.26
C TYR A 325 3.30 -4.86 21.88
N TYR A 326 2.88 -6.08 21.53
CA TYR A 326 3.81 -7.19 21.19
C TYR A 326 4.84 -6.78 20.13
N PHE A 327 4.40 -6.01 19.15
CA PHE A 327 5.25 -5.54 18.06
C PHE A 327 6.37 -4.61 18.54
N TYR A 328 6.08 -3.77 19.53
CA TYR A 328 7.06 -2.85 20.13
C TYR A 328 7.99 -3.58 21.11
N LEU A 329 7.51 -4.65 21.76
CA LEU A 329 8.33 -5.44 22.68
C LEU A 329 9.25 -6.42 21.94
N PHE A 330 8.79 -6.97 20.81
CA PHE A 330 9.56 -7.94 20.04
C PHE A 330 10.89 -7.36 19.55
N TYR A 331 10.92 -6.09 19.13
CA TYR A 331 12.14 -5.48 18.61
C TYR A 331 13.31 -5.45 19.62
N PRO A 332 13.20 -4.80 20.79
CA PRO A 332 14.27 -4.86 21.78
C PRO A 332 14.52 -6.28 22.30
N ALA A 333 13.46 -7.10 22.44
CA ALA A 333 13.59 -8.46 22.97
C ALA A 333 14.41 -9.39 22.07
N HIS A 334 14.16 -9.44 20.75
CA HIS A 334 14.92 -10.32 19.87
C HIS A 334 16.39 -9.88 19.74
N MET A 335 16.66 -8.57 19.77
CA MET A 335 18.04 -8.06 19.82
C MET A 335 18.75 -8.50 21.09
N ALA A 336 18.09 -8.36 22.25
CA ALA A 336 18.66 -8.78 23.54
C ALA A 336 18.91 -10.29 23.58
N VAL A 337 18.00 -11.10 23.05
CA VAL A 337 18.17 -12.56 22.95
C VAL A 337 19.35 -12.91 22.05
N LEU A 338 19.46 -12.30 20.86
CA LEU A 338 20.60 -12.55 19.97
C LEU A 338 21.92 -12.08 20.60
N ALA A 339 21.93 -10.95 21.31
CA ALA A 339 23.12 -10.45 22.00
C ALA A 339 23.56 -11.42 23.12
N ALA A 340 22.61 -11.92 23.91
CA ALA A 340 22.88 -12.91 24.93
C ALA A 340 23.40 -14.22 24.33
N LEU A 341 22.83 -14.70 23.23
CA LEU A 341 23.32 -15.88 22.52
C LEU A 341 24.73 -15.67 21.98
N ARG A 342 25.01 -14.51 21.39
CA ARG A 342 26.35 -14.12 20.95
C ARG A 342 27.36 -14.20 22.10
N ALA A 343 27.02 -13.63 23.26
CA ALA A 343 27.87 -13.64 24.45
C ALA A 343 28.09 -15.05 25.01
N VAL A 344 27.04 -15.87 25.10
CA VAL A 344 27.13 -17.26 25.60
C VAL A 344 27.94 -18.14 24.67
N LEU A 345 27.78 -17.98 23.35
CA LEU A 345 28.48 -18.77 22.34
C LEU A 345 29.87 -18.23 22.01
N SER A 346 30.23 -17.06 22.54
CA SER A 346 31.52 -16.38 22.31
C SER A 346 31.85 -16.17 20.83
N ILE A 347 30.86 -15.76 20.04
CA ILE A 347 30.96 -15.53 18.58
C ILE A 347 30.93 -14.06 18.16
#